data_AF-A0A6C0UAJ1-F1
#
_entry.id   AF-A0A6C0UAJ1-F1
#
_cell.length_a   1.000
_cell.length_b   1.000
_cell.length_c   1.000
_cell.angle_alpha   90.00
_cell.angle_beta   90.00
_cell.angle_gamma   90.00
#
_symmetry.space_group_name_H-M   'P 1'
#
loop_
_entity.id
_entity.type
_entity.pdbx_description
1 polymer ?
#
loop_
_entity_poly.entity_id
_entity_poly.type
_entity_poly.pdbx_seq_one_letter_code
_entity_poly.pdbx_strand_id
1 'polypeptide(L)'
;MGSVAIFTTIISMSIFGIGLYAGSLIYSYFFSKQGRNLLYRDFYECGFRAVPDNRVVLDLHFSIVGLIFLIYEMEIILFVPIFLNIKNITFVLFLILFFSIVILALSYWYEWERYALNWSF
;
A
#
# COMPACT_ATOMS: atom_id res chain seq x y z
N MET A 1 29.43 -7.23 12.94
CA MET A 1 28.79 -6.92 14.25
C MET A 1 27.66 -5.91 14.14
N GLY A 2 27.75 -4.85 13.33
CA GLY A 2 26.67 -3.84 13.20
C GLY A 2 25.35 -4.36 12.60
N SER A 3 25.40 -5.22 11.58
CA SER A 3 24.18 -5.73 10.91
C SER A 3 23.26 -6.51 11.87
N VAL A 4 23.81 -7.44 12.65
CA VAL A 4 23.02 -8.24 13.62
C VAL A 4 22.38 -7.35 14.69
N ALA A 5 23.10 -6.33 15.19
CA ALA A 5 22.56 -5.39 16.16
C ALA A 5 21.41 -4.53 15.60
N ILE A 6 21.50 -4.12 14.33
CA ILE A 6 20.43 -3.36 13.67
C ILE A 6 19.17 -4.25 13.55
N PHE A 7 19.32 -5.49 13.10
CA PHE A 7 18.20 -6.42 13.00
C PHE A 7 17.55 -6.71 14.36
N THR A 8 18.33 -6.92 15.41
CA THR A 8 17.78 -7.15 16.76
C THR A 8 17.03 -5.93 17.30
N THR A 9 17.51 -4.70 17.03
CA THR A 9 16.80 -3.48 17.43
C THR A 9 15.49 -3.26 16.68
N ILE A 10 15.44 -3.53 15.37
CA ILE A 10 14.21 -3.39 14.59
C ILE A 10 13.15 -4.39 15.06
N ILE A 11 13.57 -5.63 15.32
CA ILE A 11 12.67 -6.68 15.80
C ILE A 11 12.13 -6.34 17.19
N SER A 12 12.98 -5.84 18.10
CA SER A 12 12.52 -5.49 19.46
C SER A 12 11.53 -4.32 19.45
N MET A 13 11.77 -3.29 18.63
CA MET A 13 10.83 -2.17 18.46
C MET A 13 9.50 -2.62 17.85
N SER A 14 9.53 -3.52 16.87
CA SER A 14 8.33 -4.03 16.20
C SER A 14 7.47 -4.87 17.15
N ILE A 15 8.08 -5.76 17.94
CA ILE A 15 7.39 -6.56 18.96
C ILE A 15 6.74 -5.67 20.01
N PHE A 16 7.45 -4.63 20.45
CA PHE A 16 6.91 -3.68 21.42
C PHE A 16 5.69 -2.92 20.88
N GLY A 17 5.75 -2.44 19.63
CA GLY A 17 4.62 -1.77 18.99
C GLY A 17 3.38 -2.66 18.85
N ILE A 18 3.57 -3.90 18.39
CA ILE A 18 2.50 -4.90 18.29
C ILE A 18 1.93 -5.21 19.67
N GLY A 19 2.79 -5.34 20.68
CA GLY A 19 2.38 -5.60 22.07
C GLY A 19 1.53 -4.48 22.66
N LEU A 20 1.89 -3.21 22.42
CA LEU A 20 1.08 -2.06 22.85
C LEU A 20 -0.29 -2.03 22.16
N TYR A 21 -0.33 -2.25 20.84
CA TYR A 21 -1.58 -2.29 20.10
C TYR A 21 -2.49 -3.42 20.59
N ALA A 22 -1.97 -4.64 20.73
CA ALA A 22 -2.71 -5.78 21.27
C ALA A 22 -3.18 -5.51 22.71
N GLY A 23 -2.32 -4.93 23.54
CA GLY A 23 -2.66 -4.52 24.92
C GLY A 23 -3.82 -3.54 24.96
N SER A 24 -3.87 -2.57 24.05
CA SER A 24 -4.97 -1.61 23.95
C SER A 24 -6.30 -2.28 23.59
N LEU A 25 -6.28 -3.29 22.72
CA LEU A 25 -7.46 -4.08 22.36
C LEU A 25 -7.94 -4.95 23.52
N ILE A 26 -7.02 -5.61 24.23
CA ILE A 26 -7.32 -6.43 25.42
C ILE A 26 -7.93 -5.55 26.52
N TYR A 27 -7.32 -4.39 26.77
CA TYR A 27 -7.84 -3.43 27.73
C TYR A 27 -9.27 -3.00 27.37
N SER A 28 -9.48 -2.61 26.11
CA SER A 28 -10.82 -2.27 25.61
C SER A 28 -11.80 -3.43 25.77
N TYR A 29 -11.40 -4.67 25.47
CA TYR A 29 -12.28 -5.84 25.62
C TYR A 29 -12.71 -6.09 27.07
N PHE A 30 -11.80 -5.97 28.03
CA PHE A 30 -12.10 -6.21 29.45
C PHE A 30 -12.84 -5.05 30.12
N PHE A 31 -12.50 -3.81 29.81
CA PHE A 31 -13.04 -2.63 30.49
C PHE A 31 -14.23 -1.97 29.76
N SER A 32 -14.48 -2.31 28.50
CA SER A 32 -15.64 -1.79 27.77
C SER A 32 -16.94 -2.38 28.32
N LYS A 33 -17.78 -1.54 28.91
CA LYS A 33 -19.20 -1.85 29.15
C LYS A 33 -19.94 -1.78 27.83
N GLN A 34 -19.91 -2.86 27.07
CA GLN A 34 -20.69 -2.93 25.84
C GLN A 34 -22.18 -3.10 26.18
N GLY A 35 -22.96 -2.04 25.99
CA GLY A 35 -24.41 -2.07 26.13
C GLY A 35 -25.03 -3.07 25.14
N ARG A 36 -25.96 -3.90 25.60
CA ARG A 36 -26.64 -4.94 24.78
C ARG A 36 -27.70 -4.37 23.82
N ASN A 37 -27.69 -3.06 23.57
CA ASN A 37 -28.68 -2.44 22.69
C ASN A 37 -28.25 -2.64 21.24
N LEU A 38 -29.03 -3.43 20.51
CA LEU A 38 -28.78 -3.77 19.10
C LEU A 38 -28.73 -2.53 18.21
N LEU A 39 -29.49 -1.48 18.55
CA LEU A 39 -29.52 -0.20 17.82
C LEU A 39 -28.18 0.55 17.81
N TYR A 40 -27.29 0.32 18.78
CA TYR A 40 -25.94 0.91 18.78
C TYR A 40 -24.98 0.17 17.83
N ARG A 41 -25.35 -1.05 17.41
CA ARG A 41 -24.57 -1.87 16.47
C ARG A 41 -25.09 -1.78 15.03
N ASP A 42 -26.15 -1.01 14.79
CA ASP A 42 -26.64 -0.75 13.44
C ASP A 42 -25.73 0.23 12.70
N PHE A 43 -25.78 0.17 11.37
CA PHE A 43 -25.00 1.04 10.50
C PHE A 43 -25.32 2.52 10.75
N TYR A 44 -24.31 3.37 10.58
CA TYR A 44 -24.46 4.81 10.67
C TYR A 44 -25.52 5.31 9.66
N GLU A 45 -26.34 6.29 10.07
CA GLU A 45 -27.50 6.86 9.35
C GLU A 45 -28.77 6.00 9.22
N CYS A 46 -29.31 5.57 10.38
CA CYS A 46 -30.74 5.33 10.56
C CYS A 46 -31.36 4.17 9.74
N GLY A 47 -31.32 2.95 10.28
CA GLY A 47 -32.38 1.93 10.07
C GLY A 47 -32.57 1.36 8.67
N PHE A 48 -31.93 1.93 7.64
CA PHE A 48 -31.80 1.32 6.34
C PHE A 48 -30.77 0.21 6.46
N ARG A 49 -31.21 -1.03 6.25
CA ARG A 49 -30.27 -2.11 5.93
C ARG A 49 -29.53 -1.63 4.69
N ALA A 50 -28.21 -1.50 4.77
CA ALA A 50 -27.39 -1.54 3.56
C ALA A 50 -27.89 -2.77 2.81
N VAL A 51 -28.64 -2.54 1.72
CA VAL A 51 -29.25 -3.63 0.98
C VAL A 51 -28.08 -4.53 0.63
N PRO A 52 -28.08 -5.82 1.01
CA PRO A 52 -27.08 -6.75 0.53
C PRO A 52 -27.46 -7.03 -0.92
N ASP A 53 -27.42 -6.01 -1.76
CA ASP A 53 -27.45 -6.25 -3.17
C ASP A 53 -26.10 -6.89 -3.43
N ASN A 54 -26.15 -8.21 -3.60
CA ASN A 54 -25.00 -9.13 -3.63
C ASN A 54 -24.18 -8.96 -4.92
N ARG A 55 -24.19 -7.74 -5.45
CA ARG A 55 -23.52 -7.22 -6.63
C ARG A 55 -23.07 -5.79 -6.33
N VAL A 56 -22.31 -5.60 -5.25
CA VAL A 56 -21.39 -4.47 -5.23
C VAL A 56 -20.37 -4.78 -6.31
N VAL A 57 -20.62 -4.30 -7.52
CA VAL A 57 -19.65 -4.38 -8.61
C VAL A 57 -18.56 -3.39 -8.21
N LEU A 58 -17.44 -3.91 -7.73
CA LEU A 58 -16.30 -3.09 -7.39
C LEU A 58 -15.88 -2.36 -8.67
N ASP A 59 -15.75 -1.03 -8.60
CA ASP A 59 -15.38 -0.25 -9.77
C ASP A 59 -14.01 -0.72 -10.28
N LEU A 60 -13.98 -1.17 -11.54
CA LEU A 60 -12.77 -1.66 -12.21
C LEU A 60 -11.64 -0.61 -12.20
N HIS A 61 -11.98 0.67 -12.07
CA HIS A 61 -11.04 1.77 -11.93
C HIS A 61 -10.08 1.56 -10.76
N PHE A 62 -10.54 1.14 -9.57
CA PHE A 62 -9.66 0.90 -8.43
C PHE A 62 -8.70 -0.26 -8.70
N SER A 63 -9.16 -1.29 -9.40
CA SER A 63 -8.31 -2.42 -9.78
C SER A 63 -7.25 -2.03 -10.82
N ILE A 64 -7.59 -1.17 -11.78
CA ILE A 64 -6.64 -0.66 -12.79
C ILE A 64 -5.56 0.19 -12.13
N VAL A 65 -5.92 1.10 -11.22
CA VAL A 65 -4.94 1.89 -10.46
C VAL A 65 -4.02 0.99 -9.64
N GLY A 66 -4.56 -0.05 -8.99
CA GLY A 66 -3.76 -1.02 -8.25
C GLY A 66 -2.79 -1.82 -9.14
N LEU A 67 -3.23 -2.21 -10.34
CA LEU A 67 -2.38 -2.91 -11.32
C LEU A 67 -1.25 -2.02 -11.82
N ILE A 68 -1.56 -0.76 -12.16
CA ILE A 68 -0.60 0.25 -12.60
C ILE A 68 0.45 0.47 -11.50
N PHE A 69 0.01 0.66 -10.26
CA PHE A 69 0.89 0.81 -9.11
C PHE A 69 1.84 -0.39 -8.94
N LEU A 70 1.32 -1.61 -9.06
CA LEU A 70 2.11 -2.83 -8.94
C LEU A 70 3.19 -2.93 -10.03
N ILE A 71 2.86 -2.56 -11.27
CA ILE A 71 3.84 -2.54 -12.37
C ILE A 71 4.94 -1.50 -12.08
N TYR A 72 4.55 -0.28 -11.67
CA TYR A 72 5.52 0.77 -11.33
C TYR A 72 6.42 0.41 -10.14
N GLU A 73 5.89 -0.23 -9.11
CA GLU A 73 6.70 -0.69 -7.97
C GLU A 73 7.71 -1.76 -8.40
N MET A 74 7.31 -2.69 -9.26
CA MET A 74 8.21 -3.73 -9.77
C MET A 74 9.37 -3.13 -10.57
N GLU A 75 9.14 -2.08 -11.35
CA GLU A 75 10.22 -1.40 -12.08
C GLU A 75 11.19 -0.63 -11.18
N ILE A 76 10.70 -0.02 -10.10
CA ILE A 76 11.57 0.65 -9.10
C ILE A 76 12.50 -0.37 -8.42
N ILE A 77 12.01 -1.58 -8.13
CA ILE A 77 12.83 -2.66 -7.55
C ILE A 77 14.01 -3.01 -8.47
N LEU A 78 13.83 -2.97 -9.80
CA LEU A 78 14.93 -3.19 -10.75
C LEU A 78 16.02 -2.11 -10.68
N PHE A 79 15.72 -0.90 -10.22
CA PHE A 79 16.73 0.17 -10.09
C PHE A 79 17.60 0.05 -8.84
N VAL A 80 17.11 -0.57 -7.78
CA VAL A 80 17.83 -0.74 -6.51
C VAL A 80 19.27 -1.27 -6.67
N PRO A 81 19.53 -2.39 -7.38
CA PRO A 81 20.90 -2.91 -7.52
C PRO A 81 21.84 -1.96 -8.27
N ILE A 82 21.29 -1.14 -9.16
CA ILE A 82 22.06 -0.16 -9.93
C ILE A 82 22.41 1.04 -9.05
N PHE A 83 21.47 1.52 -8.23
CA PHE A 83 21.72 2.60 -7.27
C PHE A 83 22.76 2.24 -6.21
N LEU A 84 22.77 0.98 -5.77
CA LEU A 84 23.80 0.49 -4.84
C LEU A 84 25.21 0.50 -5.45
N ASN A 85 25.33 0.46 -6.77
CA ASN A 85 26.61 0.38 -7.49
C ASN A 85 26.90 1.59 -8.40
N ILE A 86 26.36 2.77 -8.08
CA ILE A 86 26.52 4.00 -8.91
C ILE A 86 27.98 4.33 -9.27
N LYS A 87 28.92 4.04 -8.36
CA LYS A 87 30.33 4.38 -8.56
C LYS A 87 31.00 3.62 -9.73
N ASN A 88 30.48 2.45 -10.09
CA ASN A 88 31.03 1.57 -11.12
C ASN A 88 30.06 1.37 -12.29
N ILE A 89 29.34 2.42 -12.68
CA ILE A 89 28.43 2.36 -13.83
C ILE A 89 29.25 2.30 -15.13
N THR A 90 29.04 1.24 -15.91
CA THR A 90 29.53 1.15 -17.29
C THR A 90 28.60 1.95 -18.22
N PHE A 91 29.13 2.38 -19.38
CA PHE A 91 28.32 3.08 -20.38
C PHE A 91 27.07 2.30 -20.82
N VAL A 92 27.18 0.97 -20.88
CA VAL A 92 26.03 0.08 -21.18
C VAL A 92 24.97 0.16 -20.09
N LEU A 93 25.36 0.12 -18.81
CA LEU A 93 24.43 0.22 -17.69
C LEU A 93 23.75 1.60 -17.62
N PHE A 94 24.50 2.65 -17.98
CA PHE A 94 23.93 4.00 -18.13
C PHE A 94 22.85 4.06 -19.21
N LEU A 95 23.09 3.45 -20.38
CA LEU A 95 22.09 3.38 -21.44
C LEU A 95 20.84 2.60 -21.01
N ILE A 96 21.01 1.47 -20.32
CA ILE A 96 19.89 0.67 -19.80
C ILE A 96 19.04 1.50 -18.83
N LEU A 97 19.68 2.21 -17.89
CA LEU A 97 19.00 3.12 -16.97
C LEU A 97 18.24 4.22 -17.72
N PHE A 98 18.90 4.86 -18.67
CA PHE A 98 18.30 5.95 -19.44
C PHE A 98 17.06 5.47 -20.20
N PHE A 99 17.16 4.35 -20.92
CA PHE A 99 16.01 3.79 -21.63
C PHE A 99 14.90 3.34 -20.69
N SER A 100 15.23 2.76 -19.53
CA SER A 100 14.23 2.35 -18.54
C SER A 100 13.45 3.55 -17.98
N ILE A 101 14.12 4.66 -17.68
CA ILE A 101 13.46 5.91 -17.23
C ILE A 101 12.58 6.50 -18.34
N VAL A 102 13.06 6.48 -19.59
CA VAL A 102 12.31 6.97 -20.75
C VAL A 102 11.03 6.14 -20.94
N ILE A 103 11.13 4.81 -20.88
CA ILE A 103 9.96 3.91 -20.99
C ILE A 103 8.96 4.16 -19.87
N LEU A 104 9.43 4.32 -18.62
CA LEU A 104 8.59 4.68 -17.48
C LEU A 104 7.80 5.98 -17.72
N ALA A 105 8.49 7.02 -18.18
CA ALA A 105 7.89 8.31 -18.47
C ALA A 105 6.88 8.23 -19.62
N LEU A 106 7.17 7.44 -20.66
CA LEU A 106 6.27 7.19 -21.79
C LEU A 106 5.03 6.41 -21.37
N SER A 107 5.17 5.34 -20.58
CA SER A 107 4.03 4.60 -20.02
C SER A 107 3.14 5.51 -19.19
N TYR A 108 3.74 6.34 -18.33
CA TYR A 108 3.00 7.24 -17.45
C TYR A 108 2.22 8.29 -18.25
N TRP A 109 2.87 8.89 -19.25
CA TRP A 109 2.21 9.83 -20.14
C TRP A 109 1.05 9.19 -20.91
N TYR A 110 1.26 7.98 -21.43
CA TYR A 110 0.21 7.25 -22.15
C TYR A 110 -1.01 6.92 -21.27
N GLU A 111 -0.78 6.50 -20.03
CA GLU A 111 -1.86 6.22 -19.07
C GLU A 111 -2.62 7.49 -18.67
N TRP A 112 -1.91 8.62 -18.56
CA TRP A 112 -2.49 9.92 -18.29
C TRP A 112 -3.44 10.37 -19.42
N GLU A 113 -3.02 10.23 -20.68
CA GLU A 113 -3.87 10.56 -21.83
C GLU A 113 -5.08 9.64 -21.96
N ARG A 114 -4.98 8.38 -21.51
CA ARG A 114 -6.09 7.42 -21.56
C ARG A 114 -7.13 7.57 -20.45
N TYR A 115 -7.06 8.64 -19.66
CA TYR A 115 -7.99 8.92 -18.57
C TYR A 115 -8.10 7.80 -17.53
N ALA A 116 -7.19 6.80 -17.53
CA ALA A 116 -7.19 5.73 -16.51
C ALA A 116 -6.95 6.29 -15.10
N LEU A 117 -6.29 7.45 -15.03
CA LEU A 117 -5.99 8.22 -13.83
C LEU A 117 -6.94 9.40 -13.62
N ASN A 118 -7.93 9.63 -14.48
CA ASN A 118 -8.82 10.78 -14.35
C ASN A 118 -9.98 10.47 -13.41
N TRP A 119 -10.01 11.22 -12.30
CA TRP A 119 -11.04 11.12 -11.28
C TRP A 119 -12.04 12.25 -11.53
N SER A 120 -12.99 12.02 -12.43
CA SER A 120 -14.23 12.80 -12.44
C SER A 120 -15.21 12.08 -11.53
N PHE A 121 -15.45 12.66 -10.36
CA PHE A 121 -16.59 12.32 -9.52
C PHE A 121 -17.90 12.53 -10.27
#